data_AF-A0A8J5GV93-F1
#
_entry.id   AF-A0A8J5GV93-F1
#
_cell.length_a   1.000
_cell.length_b   1.000
_cell.length_c   1.000
_cell.angle_alpha   90.00
_cell.angle_beta   90.00
_cell.angle_gamma   90.00
#
_symmetry.space_group_name_H-M   'P 1'
#
loop_
_entity.id
_entity.type
_entity.pdbx_description
1 polymer ?
#
loop_
_entity_poly.entity_id
_entity_poly.type
_entity_poly.pdbx_seq_one_letter_code
_entity_poly.pdbx_strand_id
1 'polypeptide(L)'
;MDGAIEAMSSEYQAFVAAAVEVVESSGGPPGRALEELKQRWQLFMAACDEAEEVVELARRRITAEHVMDVASGMVLGGPAAPPLPPISAPCLERAVQAVKSLAVDLRSPPAAHKVD
;
A
#
# COMPACT_ATOMS: atom_id res chain seq x y z
N MET A 1 15.86 -2.05 -0.15
CA MET A 1 15.51 -2.29 1.25
C MET A 1 16.76 -2.50 2.07
N ASP A 2 17.53 -3.56 1.83
CA ASP A 2 18.76 -3.83 2.60
C ASP A 2 19.75 -2.66 2.58
N GLY A 3 20.01 -2.05 1.41
CA GLY A 3 20.88 -0.88 1.32
C GLY A 3 20.38 0.36 2.07
N ALA A 4 19.06 0.56 2.18
CA ALA A 4 18.50 1.68 2.94
C ALA A 4 18.60 1.44 4.45
N ILE A 5 18.42 0.19 4.88
CA ILE A 5 18.60 -0.22 6.27
C ILE A 5 20.09 -0.09 6.67
N GLU A 6 21.01 -0.50 5.79
CA GLU A 6 22.45 -0.38 6.00
C GLU A 6 22.88 1.10 6.08
N ALA A 7 22.40 1.94 5.16
CA ALA A 7 22.64 3.39 5.19
C ALA A 7 22.11 4.03 6.48
N MET A 8 20.86 3.75 6.86
CA MET A 8 20.27 4.24 8.11
C MET A 8 21.06 3.79 9.34
N SER A 9 21.53 2.53 9.35
CA SER A 9 22.34 2.01 10.45
C SER A 9 23.72 2.68 10.53
N SER A 10 24.37 2.92 9.40
CA SER A 10 25.63 3.64 9.31
C SER A 10 25.51 5.08 9.82
N GLU A 11 24.48 5.81 9.37
CA GLU A 11 24.25 7.20 9.81
C GLU A 11 23.88 7.27 11.29
N TYR A 12 23.14 6.29 11.82
CA TYR A 12 22.86 6.20 13.25
C TYR A 12 24.15 6.03 14.07
N GLN A 13 25.06 5.14 13.66
CA GLN A 13 26.33 4.94 14.34
C GLN A 13 27.19 6.22 14.31
N ALA A 14 27.20 6.92 13.18
CA ALA A 14 27.91 8.18 13.04
C ALA A 14 27.33 9.30 13.92
N PHE A 15 26.00 9.37 14.04
CA PHE A 15 25.31 10.27 14.96
C PHE A 15 25.66 9.97 16.42
N VAL A 16 25.65 8.70 16.82
CA VAL A 16 26.03 8.28 18.18
C VAL A 16 27.50 8.62 18.46
N ALA A 17 28.41 8.40 17.51
CA ALA A 17 29.81 8.78 17.65
C ALA A 17 29.98 10.29 17.88
N ALA A 18 29.28 11.14 17.11
CA ALA A 18 29.31 12.58 17.32
C ALA A 18 28.72 13.00 18.68
N ALA A 19 27.72 12.27 19.19
CA ALA A 19 27.16 12.55 20.52
C ALA A 19 28.17 12.23 21.63
N VAL A 20 28.96 11.16 21.48
CA VAL A 20 30.06 10.83 22.39
C VAL A 20 31.10 11.94 22.40
N GLU A 21 31.51 12.44 21.23
CA GLU A 21 32.47 13.56 21.13
C GLU A 21 31.98 14.82 21.87
N VAL A 22 30.68 15.12 21.83
CA VAL A 22 30.10 16.22 22.61
C VAL A 22 30.24 15.98 24.12
N VAL A 23 29.98 14.76 24.59
CA VAL A 23 30.09 14.42 26.02
C VAL A 23 31.56 14.46 26.49
N GLU A 24 32.49 13.95 25.68
CA GLU A 24 33.92 13.94 25.99
C GLU A 24 34.55 15.34 25.91
N SER A 25 33.91 16.29 25.21
CA SER A 25 34.38 17.69 25.13
C SER A 25 34.18 18.51 26.42
N SER A 26 33.83 17.88 27.54
CA SER A 26 33.42 18.46 28.84
C SER A 26 34.45 19.38 29.54
N GLY A 27 35.54 19.76 28.88
CA GLY A 27 36.57 20.69 29.37
C GLY A 27 36.74 21.98 28.56
N GLY A 28 35.98 22.18 27.47
CA GLY A 28 36.10 23.36 26.60
C GLY A 28 34.78 23.74 25.90
N PRO A 29 34.73 24.84 25.13
CA PRO A 29 33.52 25.24 24.42
C PRO A 29 33.16 24.17 23.35
N PRO A 30 31.99 23.51 23.45
CA PRO A 30 31.66 22.35 22.61
C PRO A 30 31.29 22.72 21.17
N GLY A 31 31.50 23.98 20.74
CA GLY A 31 30.91 24.54 19.53
C GLY A 31 31.13 23.71 18.27
N ARG A 32 32.34 23.16 18.05
CA ARG A 32 32.62 22.30 16.90
C ARG A 32 31.92 20.94 17.00
N ALA A 33 32.00 20.28 18.15
CA ALA A 33 31.38 18.97 18.37
C ALA A 33 29.85 19.05 18.27
N LEU A 34 29.26 20.17 18.72
CA LEU A 34 27.82 20.40 18.70
C LEU A 34 27.30 20.68 17.28
N GLU A 35 28.06 21.41 16.46
CA GLU A 35 27.76 21.56 15.03
C GLU A 35 27.92 20.24 14.26
N GLU A 36 28.94 19.44 14.57
CA GLU A 36 29.11 18.11 13.98
C GLU A 36 27.96 17.17 14.37
N LEU A 37 27.56 17.16 15.65
CA LEU A 37 26.41 16.40 16.13
C LEU A 37 25.12 16.81 15.39
N LYS A 38 24.90 18.12 15.23
CA LYS A 38 23.76 18.65 14.49
C LYS A 38 23.78 18.20 13.03
N GLN A 39 24.94 18.23 12.38
CA GLN A 39 25.09 17.77 11.00
C GLN A 39 24.78 16.26 10.88
N ARG A 40 25.34 15.43 11.76
CA ARG A 40 25.08 13.98 11.76
C ARG A 40 23.63 13.64 12.05
N TRP A 41 22.98 14.40 12.94
CA TRP A 41 21.55 14.27 13.20
C TRP A 41 20.71 14.51 11.95
N GLN A 42 21.03 15.54 11.15
CA GLN A 42 20.31 15.81 9.90
C GLN A 42 20.50 14.69 8.87
N LEU A 43 21.71 14.14 8.75
CA LEU A 43 21.99 13.03 7.85
C LEU A 43 21.25 11.75 8.27
N PHE A 44 21.23 11.45 9.58
CA PHE A 44 20.46 10.33 10.10
C PHE A 44 18.96 10.47 9.83
N MET A 45 18.38 11.67 10.03
CA MET A 45 16.98 11.91 9.70
C MET A 45 16.69 11.72 8.21
N ALA A 46 17.56 12.20 7.33
CA ALA A 46 17.40 11.98 5.88
C ALA A 46 17.46 10.48 5.51
N ALA A 47 18.30 9.69 6.17
CA ALA A 47 18.35 8.25 5.96
C ALA A 47 17.10 7.53 6.50
N CYS A 48 16.48 8.03 7.58
CA CYS A 48 15.19 7.55 8.05
C CYS A 48 14.07 7.84 7.03
N ASP A 49 14.04 9.04 6.45
CA ASP A 49 13.06 9.41 5.40
C ASP A 49 13.22 8.49 4.17
N GLU A 50 14.45 8.20 3.75
CA GLU A 50 14.71 7.27 2.64
C GLU A 50 14.25 5.84 2.97
N ALA A 51 14.47 5.37 4.20
CA ALA A 51 13.99 4.07 4.65
C ALA A 51 12.45 4.00 4.67
N GLU A 52 11.77 5.08 5.05
CA GLU A 52 10.31 5.19 5.02
C GLU A 52 9.76 5.09 3.59
N GLU A 53 10.38 5.77 2.62
CA GLU A 53 10.01 5.67 1.21
C GLU A 53 10.12 4.23 0.68
N VAL A 54 11.14 3.49 1.12
CA VAL A 54 11.29 2.08 0.74
C VAL A 54 10.18 1.21 1.31
N VAL A 55 9.76 1.47 2.56
CA VAL A 55 8.62 0.78 3.19
C VAL A 55 7.32 1.11 2.48
N GLU A 56 7.08 2.38 2.15
CA GLU A 56 5.88 2.79 1.40
C GLU A 56 5.88 2.21 -0.02
N LEU A 57 7.03 2.13 -0.68
CA LEU A 57 7.15 1.45 -1.98
C LEU A 57 6.82 -0.04 -1.85
N ALA A 58 7.35 -0.72 -0.84
CA ALA A 58 7.03 -2.12 -0.58
C ALA A 58 5.53 -2.31 -0.31
N ARG A 59 4.92 -1.44 0.49
CA ARG A 59 3.48 -1.43 0.76
C ARG A 59 2.66 -1.23 -0.52
N ARG A 60 3.03 -0.29 -1.38
CA ARG A 60 2.37 -0.04 -2.67
C ARG A 60 2.48 -1.27 -3.58
N ARG A 61 3.65 -1.91 -3.64
CA ARG A 61 3.86 -3.14 -4.42
C ARG A 61 2.97 -4.28 -3.93
N ILE A 62 2.98 -4.55 -2.63
CA ILE A 62 2.12 -5.58 -2.02
C ILE A 62 0.65 -5.29 -2.29
N THR A 63 0.22 -4.04 -2.15
CA THR A 63 -1.18 -3.64 -2.39
C THR A 63 -1.54 -3.78 -3.88
N ALA A 64 -0.66 -3.40 -4.80
CA ALA A 64 -0.87 -3.54 -6.23
C ALA A 64 -0.94 -5.03 -6.65
N GLU A 65 -0.05 -5.87 -6.12
CA GLU A 65 -0.06 -7.32 -6.35
C GLU A 65 -1.36 -7.96 -5.80
N HIS A 66 -1.86 -7.50 -4.65
CA HIS A 66 -3.17 -7.94 -4.12
C HIS A 66 -4.37 -7.47 -4.94
N VAL A 67 -4.36 -6.24 -5.49
CA VAL A 67 -5.44 -5.77 -6.38
C VAL A 67 -5.48 -6.59 -7.68
N MET A 68 -4.34 -7.04 -8.18
CA MET A 68 -4.26 -7.90 -9.37
C MET A 68 -4.76 -9.33 -9.10
N ASP A 69 -4.55 -9.86 -7.90
CA ASP A 69 -5.02 -11.20 -7.52
C ASP A 69 -6.55 -11.26 -7.34
N VAL A 70 -7.14 -10.20 -6.75
CA VAL A 70 -8.61 -10.06 -6.64
C VAL A 70 -9.28 -9.90 -8.01
N ALA A 71 -8.60 -9.31 -9.00
CA ALA A 71 -9.11 -9.18 -10.36
C ALA A 71 -8.98 -10.47 -11.20
N SER A 72 -8.08 -11.39 -10.84
CA SER A 72 -7.88 -12.67 -11.54
C SER A 72 -8.68 -13.84 -10.96
N GLY A 73 -9.33 -13.68 -9.80
CA GLY A 73 -10.18 -14.71 -9.24
C GLY A 73 -9.46 -16.04 -8.93
N MET A 74 -8.18 -16.00 -8.60
CA MET A 74 -7.42 -17.21 -8.26
C MET A 74 -7.43 -17.43 -6.75
N VAL A 75 -8.56 -17.94 -6.24
CA VAL A 75 -8.60 -18.55 -4.91
C VAL A 75 -7.68 -19.78 -4.94
N LEU A 76 -6.57 -19.73 -4.19
CA LEU A 76 -5.78 -20.90 -3.86
C LEU A 76 -6.67 -21.90 -3.10
N GLY A 77 -7.04 -23.01 -3.77
CA GLY A 77 -7.46 -24.24 -3.07
C GLY A 77 -8.86 -24.80 -3.33
N GLY A 78 -9.44 -24.65 -4.52
CA GLY A 78 -10.69 -25.36 -4.89
C GLY A 78 -10.68 -25.87 -6.34
N PRO A 79 -11.33 -27.01 -6.65
CA PRO A 79 -11.31 -27.60 -7.98
C PRO A 79 -11.81 -26.61 -9.03
N ALA A 80 -11.06 -26.53 -10.13
CA ALA A 80 -11.25 -25.61 -11.24
C ALA A 80 -12.71 -25.55 -11.72
N ALA A 81 -13.44 -24.53 -11.27
CA ALA A 81 -14.63 -24.06 -11.96
C ALA A 81 -14.19 -23.37 -13.26
N PRO A 82 -14.95 -23.51 -14.37
CA PRO A 82 -14.63 -22.81 -15.61
C PRO A 82 -14.51 -21.31 -15.33
N PRO A 83 -13.50 -20.62 -15.90
CA PRO A 83 -13.23 -19.22 -15.61
C PRO A 83 -14.49 -18.42 -15.91
N LEU A 84 -15.14 -17.92 -14.84
CA LEU A 84 -16.21 -16.97 -15.01
C LEU A 84 -15.60 -15.73 -15.68
N PRO A 85 -16.15 -15.26 -16.81
CA PRO A 85 -15.60 -14.12 -17.50
C PRO A 85 -15.55 -12.93 -16.54
N PRO A 86 -14.46 -12.14 -16.54
CA PRO A 86 -14.32 -11.01 -15.66
C PRO A 86 -15.57 -10.13 -15.81
N ILE A 87 -16.25 -9.88 -14.69
CA ILE A 87 -17.48 -9.09 -14.66
C ILE A 87 -17.08 -7.67 -15.04
N SER A 88 -17.22 -7.35 -16.32
CA SER A 88 -17.03 -6.00 -16.81
C SER A 88 -18.20 -5.15 -16.31
N ALA A 89 -17.94 -3.89 -15.97
CA ALA A 89 -18.98 -2.91 -15.62
C ALA A 89 -20.20 -2.96 -16.58
N PRO A 90 -20.03 -3.04 -17.92
CA PRO A 90 -21.15 -3.19 -18.84
C PRO A 90 -21.92 -4.52 -18.75
N CYS A 91 -21.34 -5.58 -18.20
CA CYS A 91 -22.05 -6.83 -17.91
C CYS A 91 -22.92 -6.70 -16.66
N LEU A 92 -22.38 -6.08 -15.60
CA LEU A 92 -23.13 -5.81 -14.37
C LEU A 92 -24.29 -4.85 -14.62
N GLU A 93 -24.08 -3.78 -15.40
CA GLU A 93 -25.15 -2.85 -15.78
C GLU A 93 -26.28 -3.55 -16.54
N ARG A 94 -25.94 -4.45 -17.49
CA ARG A 94 -26.93 -5.26 -18.21
C ARG A 94 -27.69 -6.21 -17.29
N ALA A 95 -27.00 -6.86 -16.35
CA ALA A 95 -27.64 -7.75 -15.37
C ALA A 95 -28.60 -6.97 -14.45
N VAL A 96 -28.17 -5.81 -13.95
CA VAL A 96 -29.01 -4.93 -13.14
C VAL A 96 -30.23 -4.45 -13.93
N GLN A 97 -30.06 -4.11 -15.20
CA GLN A 97 -31.17 -3.68 -16.05
C GLN A 97 -32.16 -4.84 -16.31
N ALA A 98 -31.67 -6.06 -16.56
CA ALA A 98 -32.51 -7.24 -16.74
C ALA A 98 -33.35 -7.55 -15.49
N VAL A 99 -32.75 -7.44 -14.30
CA VAL A 99 -33.47 -7.62 -13.02
C VAL A 99 -34.53 -6.54 -12.83
N LYS A 100 -34.22 -5.27 -13.17
CA LYS A 100 -35.20 -4.17 -13.10
C LYS A 100 -36.39 -4.41 -14.03
N SER A 101 -36.14 -4.86 -15.27
CA SER A 101 -37.19 -5.22 -16.22
C SER A 101 -38.06 -6.37 -15.71
N LEU A 102 -37.44 -7.44 -15.21
CA LEU A 102 -38.17 -8.57 -14.63
C LEU A 102 -39.03 -8.16 -13.42
N ALA A 103 -38.52 -7.26 -12.58
CA ALA A 103 -39.27 -6.73 -11.44
C ALA A 103 -40.49 -5.93 -11.88
N VAL A 104 -40.43 -5.23 -13.02
CA VAL A 104 -41.57 -4.51 -13.62
C VAL A 104 -42.59 -5.50 -14.19
N ASP A 105 -42.13 -6.54 -14.87
CA ASP A 105 -43.00 -7.59 -15.45
C ASP A 105 -43.75 -8.35 -14.35
N LEU A 106 -43.09 -8.69 -13.24
CA LEU A 106 -43.71 -9.33 -12.09
C LEU A 106 -44.67 -8.42 -11.32
N ARG A 107 -44.49 -7.10 -11.42
CA ARG A 107 -45.36 -6.11 -10.76
C ARG A 107 -46.56 -5.73 -11.63
N SER A 108 -46.52 -6.10 -12.91
CA SER A 108 -47.64 -5.95 -13.83
C SER A 108 -48.54 -7.18 -13.69
N PRO A 109 -49.87 -7.03 -13.49
CA PRO A 109 -50.76 -8.17 -13.42
C PRO A 109 -50.75 -8.92 -14.77
N PRO A 110 -50.84 -10.26 -14.78
CA PRO A 110 -50.85 -11.01 -16.03
C PRO A 110 -52.01 -10.53 -16.90
N ALA A 111 -51.69 -10.11 -18.14
CA ALA A 111 -52.71 -9.77 -19.12
C ALA A 111 -53.60 -10.99 -19.30
N ALA A 112 -54.85 -10.87 -18.83
CA ALA A 112 -55.85 -11.91 -18.94
C ALA A 112 -55.94 -12.38 -20.39
N HIS A 113 -55.64 -13.67 -20.61
CA HIS A 113 -56.05 -14.38 -21.81
C HIS A 113 -57.56 -14.23 -21.95
N LYS A 114 -58.00 -13.42 -22.90
CA LYS A 114 -59.33 -13.56 -23.49
C LYS A 114 -59.30 -14.81 -24.36
N VAL A 115 -59.77 -15.91 -23.80
CA VAL A 115 -60.28 -17.06 -24.55
C VAL A 115 -61.76 -16.75 -24.82
N ASP A 116 -62.06 -16.66 -26.11
CA ASP A 116 -63.38 -16.49 -26.77
C ASP A 116 -64.22 -15.24 -26.43
#